data_AF-A0AAN8TLV4-F1
#
_entry.id   AF-A0AAN8TLV4-F1
#
_cell.length_a   1.000
_cell.length_b   1.000
_cell.length_c   1.000
_cell.angle_alpha   90.00
_cell.angle_beta   90.00
_cell.angle_gamma   90.00
#
_symmetry.space_group_name_H-M   'P 1'
#
loop_
_entity.id
_entity.type
_entity.pdbx_description
1 polymer ?
#
loop_
_entity_poly.entity_id
_entity_poly.type
_entity_poly.pdbx_seq_one_letter_code
_entity_poly.pdbx_strand_id
1 'polypeptide(L)'
;MLWSEVIDFQNCVNNYALVEMPQQGNKYTWNDKSSGPRILSKIDWVFINGEWLDSMPTYMVRFLPEGISDHCPSKVSLIEERSR
;
A
#
# COMPACT_ATOMS: atom_id res chain seq x y z
N MET A 1 16.29 0.15 -12.62
CA MET A 1 14.92 -0.05 -13.10
C MET A 1 14.90 0.22 -14.59
N LEU A 2 14.60 -0.79 -15.38
CA LEU A 2 14.46 -0.64 -16.82
C LEU A 2 13.09 -0.02 -17.10
N TRP A 3 13.00 0.85 -18.10
CA TRP A 3 11.72 1.45 -18.50
C TRP A 3 10.65 0.40 -18.82
N SER A 4 11.06 -0.77 -19.30
CA SER A 4 10.17 -1.91 -19.52
C SER A 4 9.47 -2.39 -18.25
N GLU A 5 10.17 -2.45 -17.11
CA GLU A 5 9.59 -2.93 -15.85
C GLU A 5 8.48 -1.99 -15.35
N VAL A 6 8.66 -0.67 -15.53
CA VAL A 6 7.65 0.33 -15.18
C VAL A 6 6.42 0.21 -16.07
N ILE A 7 6.63 0.02 -17.38
CA ILE A 7 5.55 -0.15 -18.35
C ILE A 7 4.78 -1.44 -18.06
N ASP A 8 5.47 -2.54 -17.78
CA ASP A 8 4.85 -3.83 -17.49
C ASP A 8 4.00 -3.77 -16.21
N PHE A 9 4.50 -3.09 -15.17
CA PHE A 9 3.73 -2.85 -13.95
C PHE A 9 2.47 -2.00 -14.22
N GLN A 10 2.60 -0.90 -14.96
CA GLN A 10 1.46 -0.05 -15.33
C GLN A 10 0.42 -0.82 -16.16
N ASN A 11 0.89 -1.62 -17.12
CA ASN A 11 0.02 -2.47 -17.92
C ASN A 11 -0.71 -3.50 -17.06
N CYS A 12 -0.03 -4.12 -16.08
CA CYS A 12 -0.68 -5.04 -15.13
C CYS A 12 -1.80 -4.34 -14.35
N VAL A 13 -1.51 -3.18 -13.75
CA VAL A 13 -2.51 -2.39 -13.01
C VAL A 13 -3.72 -2.07 -13.88
N ASN A 14 -3.50 -1.62 -15.12
CA ASN A 14 -4.56 -1.25 -16.04
C ASN A 14 -5.36 -2.46 -16.56
N ASN A 15 -4.69 -3.53 -16.96
CA ASN A 15 -5.32 -4.71 -17.57
C ASN A 15 -6.28 -5.42 -16.61
N TYR A 16 -5.99 -5.39 -15.31
CA TYR A 16 -6.81 -6.00 -14.28
C TYR A 16 -7.69 -4.98 -13.52
N ALA A 17 -7.77 -3.74 -14.01
CA ALA A 17 -8.52 -2.65 -13.39
C ALA A 17 -8.26 -2.54 -11.88
N LEU A 18 -7.00 -2.65 -11.49
CA LEU A 18 -6.60 -2.60 -10.08
C LEU A 18 -6.75 -1.18 -9.55
N VAL A 19 -7.32 -1.05 -8.36
CA VAL A 19 -7.45 0.21 -7.64
C VAL A 19 -6.67 0.16 -6.33
N GLU A 20 -5.99 1.25 -5.98
CA GLU A 20 -5.27 1.35 -4.70
C GLU A 20 -6.30 1.39 -3.56
N MET A 21 -6.15 0.50 -2.57
CA MET A 21 -6.99 0.50 -1.39
C MET A 21 -6.73 1.77 -0.56
N PRO A 22 -7.78 2.42 0.00
CA PRO A 22 -7.59 3.58 0.88
C PRO A 22 -6.65 3.28 2.05
N GLN A 23 -5.62 4.13 2.20
CA GLN A 23 -4.57 3.92 3.21
C GLN A 23 -4.64 4.89 4.39
N GLN A 24 -4.24 4.41 5.56
CA GLN A 24 -4.02 5.21 6.76
C GLN A 24 -2.66 4.90 7.41
N GLY A 25 -2.26 5.70 8.39
CA GLY A 25 -1.01 5.52 9.12
C GLY A 25 0.15 6.24 8.45
N ASN A 26 1.30 5.57 8.37
CA ASN A 26 2.53 6.18 7.86
C ASN A 26 2.40 6.60 6.38
N LYS A 27 2.76 7.85 6.10
CA LYS A 27 2.73 8.43 4.74
C LYS A 27 3.82 7.87 3.83
N TYR A 28 4.95 7.48 4.41
CA TYR A 28 6.08 6.85 3.73
C TYR A 28 6.18 5.40 4.19
N THR A 29 6.51 4.51 3.26
CA THR A 29 6.52 3.06 3.50
C THR A 29 7.93 2.50 3.55
N TRP A 30 8.94 3.30 3.19
CA TRP A 30 10.33 2.92 3.21
C TRP A 30 11.22 4.09 3.67
N ASN A 31 12.33 3.77 4.34
CA ASN A 31 13.40 4.71 4.62
C ASN A 31 14.78 4.05 4.64
N ASP A 32 15.83 4.82 4.35
CA ASP A 32 17.22 4.34 4.28
C ASP A 32 17.87 3.99 5.63
N LYS A 33 17.14 4.10 6.75
CA LYS A 33 17.61 3.90 8.13
C LYS A 33 18.85 4.72 8.50
N SER A 34 19.12 5.80 7.79
CA SER A 34 20.31 6.60 8.08
C SER A 34 20.20 7.26 9.46
N SER A 35 21.36 7.40 10.11
CA SER A 35 21.49 8.12 11.40
C SER A 35 21.49 9.65 11.22
N GLY A 36 21.46 10.12 9.97
CA GLY A 36 21.40 11.54 9.60
C GLY A 36 20.01 11.92 9.06
N PRO A 37 19.94 12.91 8.14
CA PRO A 37 18.70 13.22 7.44
C PRO A 37 18.21 12.00 6.66
N ARG A 38 17.05 11.47 7.04
CA ARG A 38 16.49 10.26 6.43
C ARG A 38 15.93 10.53 5.05
N ILE A 39 16.19 9.60 4.12
CA ILE A 39 15.48 9.53 2.85
C ILE A 39 14.22 8.71 3.08
N LEU A 40 13.07 9.28 2.72
CA LEU A 40 11.77 8.65 2.89
C LEU A 40 11.13 8.45 1.51
N SER A 41 10.54 7.28 1.27
CA SER A 41 9.83 7.00 0.02
C SER A 41 8.53 6.24 0.28
N LYS A 42 7.57 6.41 -0.62
CA LYS A 42 6.35 5.61 -0.68
C LYS A 42 6.45 4.69 -1.90
N ILE A 43 6.77 3.43 -1.65
CA ILE A 43 7.02 2.42 -2.70
C ILE A 43 6.20 1.15 -2.50
N ASP A 44 5.45 1.06 -1.40
CA ASP A 44 4.57 -0.07 -1.10
C ASP A 44 3.11 0.37 -1.30
N TRP A 45 2.35 -0.43 -2.05
CA TRP A 45 0.94 -0.21 -2.35
C TRP A 45 0.15 -1.49 -2.10
N VAL A 46 -1.13 -1.34 -1.76
CA VAL A 46 -2.09 -2.44 -1.70
C VAL A 46 -3.16 -2.18 -2.75
N PHE A 47 -3.32 -3.11 -3.67
CA PHE A 47 -4.30 -3.03 -4.76
C PHE A 47 -5.38 -4.08 -4.58
N ILE A 48 -6.59 -3.76 -5.04
CA ILE A 48 -7.74 -4.66 -5.16
C ILE A 48 -8.35 -4.53 -6.54
N ASN A 49 -9.08 -5.56 -6.99
CA ASN A 49 -9.81 -5.56 -8.24
C ASN A 49 -11.32 -5.34 -8.01
N GLY A 50 -12.08 -5.27 -9.11
CA GLY A 50 -13.54 -5.11 -9.05
C GLY A 50 -14.25 -6.25 -8.31
N GLU A 51 -13.83 -7.50 -8.51
CA GLU A 51 -14.44 -8.64 -7.82
C GLU A 51 -14.32 -8.54 -6.30
N TRP A 52 -13.18 -8.07 -5.79
CA TRP A 52 -13.03 -7.80 -4.36
C TRP A 52 -13.98 -6.69 -3.89
N LEU A 53 -14.09 -5.59 -4.64
CA LEU A 53 -14.99 -4.48 -4.30
C LEU A 53 -16.46 -4.93 -4.24
N ASP A 54 -16.85 -5.85 -5.12
CA ASP A 54 -18.23 -6.33 -5.23
C ASP A 54 -18.60 -7.39 -4.18
N SER A 55 -17.61 -8.18 -3.71
CA SER A 55 -17.87 -9.37 -2.89
C SER A 55 -17.40 -9.27 -1.44
N MET A 56 -16.43 -8.40 -1.13
CA MET A 56 -15.86 -8.30 0.21
C MET A 56 -16.48 -7.14 1.00
N PRO A 57 -16.63 -7.26 2.33
CA PRO A 57 -16.96 -6.12 3.17
C PRO A 57 -15.90 -5.01 3.06
N THR A 58 -16.19 -3.82 3.59
CA THR A 58 -15.25 -2.71 3.50
C THR A 58 -13.97 -2.98 4.30
N TYR A 59 -12.81 -2.99 3.62
CA TYR A 59 -11.47 -3.08 4.22
C TYR A 59 -10.75 -1.73 4.13
N MET A 60 -9.76 -1.56 5.01
CA MET A 60 -8.74 -0.51 4.88
C MET A 60 -7.34 -1.10 5.03
N VAL A 61 -6.36 -0.42 4.44
CA VAL A 61 -4.94 -0.67 4.71
C VAL A 61 -4.40 0.38 5.67
N ARG A 62 -3.63 -0.06 6.67
CA ARG A 62 -2.84 0.81 7.54
C ARG A 62 -1.37 0.45 7.43
N PHE A 63 -0.53 1.43 7.06
CA PHE A 63 0.92 1.31 7.18
C PHE A 63 1.33 1.61 8.62
N LEU A 64 1.89 0.61 9.28
CA LEU A 64 2.32 0.66 10.69
C LEU A 64 3.72 1.27 10.81
N PRO A 65 4.10 1.76 12.00
CA PRO A 65 5.48 2.16 12.29
C PRO A 65 6.49 1.10 11.88
N GLU A 66 7.57 1.53 11.24
CA GLU A 66 8.66 0.64 10.87
C GLU A 66 9.33 0.08 12.12
N GLY A 67 9.62 -1.23 12.10
CA GLY A 67 10.38 -1.89 13.15
C GLY A 67 11.88 -1.88 12.83
N ILE A 68 12.48 -3.07 12.90
CA ILE A 68 13.87 -3.29 12.50
C ILE A 68 14.04 -3.17 10.98
N SER A 69 12.98 -3.46 10.20
CA SER A 69 12.96 -3.29 8.75
C SER A 69 12.99 -1.82 8.33
N ASP A 70 13.61 -1.54 7.20
CA ASP A 70 13.52 -0.28 6.44
C ASP A 70 12.12 -0.03 5.86
N HIS A 71 11.29 -1.06 5.74
CA HIS A 71 9.88 -0.97 5.34
C HIS A 71 8.90 -0.89 6.52
N CYS A 72 7.82 -0.13 6.31
CA CYS A 72 6.62 -0.09 7.15
C CYS A 72 5.71 -1.28 6.82
N PRO A 73 5.34 -2.11 7.81
CA PRO A 73 4.38 -3.20 7.58
C PRO A 73 3.00 -2.67 7.18
N SER A 74 2.37 -3.28 6.17
CA SER A 74 0.98 -3.01 5.80
C SER A 74 0.03 -3.97 6.52
N LYS A 75 -0.97 -3.45 7.22
CA LYS A 75 -2.07 -4.23 7.81
C LYS A 75 -3.37 -3.97 7.06
N VAL A 76 -3.96 -5.01 6.48
CA VAL A 76 -5.30 -4.97 5.88
C VAL A 76 -6.31 -5.51 6.90
N SER A 77 -7.37 -4.75 7.17
CA SER A 77 -8.39 -5.15 8.13
C SER A 77 -9.76 -4.60 7.77
N LEU A 78 -10.81 -5.32 8.18
CA LEU A 78 -12.19 -4.87 8.10
C LEU A 78 -12.34 -3.51 8.80
N ILE A 79 -13.12 -2.62 8.21
CA ILE A 79 -13.61 -1.44 8.91
C ILE A 79 -14.80 -1.91 9.75
N GLU A 80 -14.61 -2.05 11.06
CA GLU A 80 -15.75 -2.20 11.96
C GLU A 80 -16.56 -0.90 11.90
N GLU A 81 -17.79 -0.97 11.39
CA GLU A 81 -18.75 0.09 11.62
C GLU A 81 -18.90 0.21 13.14
N ARG A 82 -18.44 1.33 13.72
CA ARG A 82 -18.80 1.67 15.09
C ARG A 82 -20.33 1.69 15.14
N SER A 83 -20.91 0.65 15.74
CA SER A 83 -22.28 0.67 16.23
C SER A 83 -22.45 1.99 16.99
N ARG A 84 -23.27 2.88 16.44
CA ARG A 84 -23.70 4.08 17.16
C ARG A 84 -24.61 3.69 18.30
#